data_AF-A0A152A2R0-F1
#
_entry.id   AF-A0A152A2R0-F1
#
_cell.length_a   1.000
_cell.length_b   1.000
_cell.length_c   1.000
_cell.angle_alpha   90.00
_cell.angle_beta   90.00
_cell.angle_gamma   90.00
#
_symmetry.space_group_name_H-M   'P 1'
#
loop_
_entity.id
_entity.type
_entity.pdbx_description
1 polymer ?
#
loop_
_entity_poly.entity_id
_entity_poly.type
_entity_poly.pdbx_seq_one_letter_code
_entity_poly.pdbx_strand_id
1 'polypeptide(L)'
;MLPLFKIKQFQIKSNINNNNIFMNKLFSNEKPIKNNNSSNNNNRERGIKMWISNIKNIVNLNNNNSKSKSFSSITNVLSEKEFVVNQKLHYSKICLDGRREMDKDYENDSEMVLDSYSISMSNGTSGVGDNSDLLCFPIQNLPEELVLVISNYFSIEMIYRLSLCSSKFYKMMQDLTIWKQMVLERWDVNNHHSILSKQQIRADQWKNYCQLKTLYCKRNVITSFYLRCKGSMPSPRYQHTGTVIGNSIFYIGGQETQIKRFNDIYRFDVDRHKFFKIDVQGPNQPPKFARHTAVPIRNRIFVFGGFDGSGVYFDLAIFDTEKYTWSLPTVSGTPPRSRTNHASAVVGKDLYVFGGINRDGRFELQDLDEFYVLDTQTFEWKEVQATGDIPSARCGHRLVSIGKNLYLFGGGSGDNWLNKMNEIYIFNTETGVWRKTPSNSMVQVCTFSCVFVMGPLIFVFSGQHLIRGKVTKKLYIFDTISESWIKQSFSKTLFPSPRDMATANVINNRVYIFGGYDGRAMDELNVLEFTPSLVQMLKCNYY
;
A
#
# COMPACT_ATOMS: atom_id res chain seq x y z
N MET A 1 38.13 3.96 -47.42
CA MET A 1 38.36 2.50 -47.27
C MET A 1 38.40 2.17 -45.78
N LEU A 2 37.63 1.15 -45.37
CA LEU A 2 37.62 0.42 -44.07
C LEU A 2 37.00 1.11 -42.84
N PRO A 3 36.26 0.38 -41.97
CA PRO A 3 35.00 -0.32 -42.29
C PRO A 3 33.89 -0.14 -41.23
N LEU A 4 32.65 -0.30 -41.69
CA LEU A 4 31.44 -0.57 -40.91
C LEU A 4 31.57 -1.85 -40.07
N PHE A 5 31.24 -1.80 -38.77
CA PHE A 5 30.85 -2.97 -37.99
C PHE A 5 29.37 -2.90 -37.63
N LYS A 6 28.60 -3.82 -38.22
CA LYS A 6 27.18 -4.10 -37.94
C LYS A 6 27.03 -4.56 -36.48
N ILE A 7 26.22 -3.85 -35.70
CA ILE A 7 25.70 -4.34 -34.42
C ILE A 7 24.68 -5.45 -34.74
N LYS A 8 25.03 -6.71 -34.48
CA LYS A 8 24.06 -7.81 -34.42
C LYS A 8 23.17 -7.59 -33.18
N GLN A 9 21.87 -7.43 -33.39
CA GLN A 9 20.86 -7.62 -32.35
C GLN A 9 21.09 -8.98 -31.66
N PHE A 10 21.44 -8.97 -30.38
CA PHE A 10 21.34 -10.14 -29.53
C PHE A 10 20.09 -9.99 -28.67
N GLN A 11 19.05 -10.78 -28.99
CA GLN A 11 17.93 -11.02 -28.09
C GLN A 11 18.46 -11.71 -26.83
N ILE A 12 18.46 -11.02 -25.70
CA ILE A 12 18.72 -11.64 -24.39
C ILE A 12 17.41 -12.28 -23.94
N LYS A 13 17.27 -13.59 -24.18
CA LYS A 13 16.29 -14.41 -23.47
C LYS A 13 16.71 -14.56 -22.01
N SER A 14 15.77 -14.26 -21.12
CA SER A 14 15.85 -14.36 -19.67
C SER A 14 16.34 -15.74 -19.22
N ASN A 15 17.52 -15.80 -18.60
CA ASN A 15 17.90 -16.88 -17.70
C ASN A 15 19.04 -16.40 -16.79
N ILE A 16 18.88 -16.60 -15.48
CA ILE A 16 19.82 -16.19 -14.41
C ILE A 16 21.25 -16.69 -14.66
N ASN A 17 21.42 -17.81 -15.37
CA ASN A 17 22.73 -18.34 -15.75
C ASN A 17 23.48 -17.51 -16.82
N ASN A 18 22.78 -16.72 -17.64
CA ASN A 18 23.43 -15.90 -18.67
C ASN A 18 24.12 -14.65 -18.11
N ASN A 19 23.68 -14.12 -16.97
CA ASN A 19 24.37 -13.01 -16.30
C ASN A 19 25.75 -13.43 -15.76
N ASN A 20 25.87 -14.67 -15.27
CA ASN A 20 27.15 -15.25 -14.84
C ASN A 20 28.11 -15.49 -16.02
N ILE A 21 27.59 -15.91 -17.18
CA ILE A 21 28.40 -16.11 -18.39
C ILE A 21 28.82 -14.76 -19.00
N PHE A 22 27.96 -13.75 -18.97
CA PHE A 22 28.25 -12.40 -19.47
C PHE A 22 29.34 -11.72 -18.62
N MET A 23 29.21 -11.78 -17.29
CA MET A 23 30.24 -11.28 -16.37
C MET A 23 31.56 -12.05 -16.58
N ASN A 24 31.54 -13.38 -16.62
CA ASN A 24 32.76 -14.18 -16.83
C ASN A 24 33.43 -13.97 -18.21
N LYS A 25 32.67 -13.61 -19.26
CA LYS A 25 33.22 -13.26 -20.59
C LYS A 25 33.79 -11.84 -20.66
N LEU A 26 33.23 -10.89 -19.92
CA LEU A 26 33.78 -9.54 -19.78
C LEU A 26 35.14 -9.56 -19.05
N PHE A 27 35.30 -10.47 -18.09
CA PHE A 27 36.52 -10.59 -17.27
C PHE A 27 37.58 -11.57 -17.82
N SER A 28 37.36 -12.23 -18.95
CA SER A 28 38.33 -13.17 -19.55
C SER A 28 39.07 -12.62 -20.77
N ASN A 29 38.70 -11.44 -21.28
CA ASN A 29 39.21 -10.89 -22.53
C ASN A 29 39.99 -9.57 -22.39
N GLU A 30 40.63 -9.31 -21.25
CA GLU A 30 41.66 -8.26 -21.17
C GLU A 30 43.00 -8.79 -21.69
N LYS A 31 43.33 -8.51 -22.96
CA LYS A 31 44.72 -8.56 -23.41
C LYS A 31 45.50 -7.44 -22.71
N PRO A 32 46.69 -7.70 -22.16
CA PRO A 32 47.44 -6.70 -21.42
C PRO A 32 47.85 -5.55 -22.35
N ILE A 33 47.38 -4.35 -22.03
CA ILE A 33 47.87 -3.11 -22.64
C ILE A 33 49.27 -2.88 -22.05
N LYS A 34 50.31 -3.16 -22.84
CA LYS A 34 51.66 -2.67 -22.53
C LYS A 34 51.66 -1.15 -22.67
N ASN A 35 51.73 -0.42 -21.56
CA ASN A 35 52.24 0.94 -21.55
C ASN A 35 52.94 1.26 -20.23
N ASN A 36 54.16 1.78 -20.36
CA ASN A 36 55.12 2.07 -19.31
C ASN A 36 54.62 3.23 -18.42
N ASN A 37 54.31 2.94 -17.16
CA ASN A 37 54.43 3.82 -15.99
C ASN A 37 54.09 3.01 -14.72
N SER A 38 55.10 2.59 -13.96
CA SER A 38 55.09 1.37 -13.14
C SER A 38 54.83 1.52 -11.63
N SER A 39 54.33 2.66 -11.12
CA SER A 39 53.99 2.79 -9.69
C SER A 39 52.50 3.04 -9.41
N ASN A 40 51.81 3.88 -10.21
CA ASN A 40 50.39 4.21 -9.99
C ASN A 40 49.38 3.18 -10.54
N ASN A 41 49.77 2.36 -11.52
CA ASN A 41 48.87 1.34 -12.09
C ASN A 41 48.73 0.09 -11.21
N ASN A 42 49.75 -0.25 -10.41
CA ASN A 42 49.72 -1.44 -9.54
C ASN A 42 48.73 -1.28 -8.37
N ASN A 43 48.58 -0.08 -7.82
CA ASN A 43 47.59 0.20 -6.78
C ASN A 43 46.16 0.27 -7.34
N ARG A 44 46.02 0.75 -8.59
CA ARG A 44 44.73 0.81 -9.30
C ARG A 44 44.23 -0.58 -9.70
N GLU A 45 45.12 -1.44 -10.22
CA GLU A 45 44.80 -2.85 -10.49
C GLU A 45 44.53 -3.64 -9.21
N ARG A 46 45.26 -3.38 -8.11
CA ARG A 46 44.97 -3.99 -6.80
C ARG A 46 43.61 -3.57 -6.27
N GLY A 47 43.25 -2.30 -6.35
CA GLY A 47 41.95 -1.78 -5.93
C GLY A 47 40.80 -2.40 -6.73
N ILE A 48 40.94 -2.52 -8.05
CA ILE A 48 39.97 -3.18 -8.93
C ILE A 48 39.87 -4.67 -8.59
N LYS A 49 40.99 -5.38 -8.39
CA LYS A 49 41.01 -6.81 -8.02
C LYS A 49 40.40 -7.07 -6.63
N MET A 50 40.67 -6.22 -5.64
CA MET A 50 40.05 -6.30 -4.31
C MET A 50 38.55 -6.01 -4.35
N TRP A 51 38.13 -4.98 -5.08
CA TRP A 51 36.71 -4.63 -5.19
C TRP A 51 35.91 -5.69 -5.96
N ILE A 52 36.47 -6.22 -7.06
CA ILE A 52 35.91 -7.37 -7.78
C ILE A 52 35.86 -8.62 -6.89
N SER A 53 36.87 -8.85 -6.05
CA SER A 53 36.86 -9.94 -5.07
C SER A 53 35.76 -9.74 -4.01
N ASN A 54 35.55 -8.52 -3.55
CA ASN A 54 34.47 -8.19 -2.60
C ASN A 54 33.09 -8.35 -3.22
N ILE A 55 32.88 -7.93 -4.47
CA ILE A 55 31.63 -8.17 -5.21
C ILE A 55 31.42 -9.67 -5.45
N LYS A 56 32.45 -10.41 -5.86
CA LYS A 56 32.38 -11.87 -6.01
C LYS A 56 32.07 -12.57 -4.69
N ASN A 57 32.59 -12.08 -3.57
CA ASN A 57 32.27 -12.59 -2.24
C ASN A 57 30.82 -12.26 -1.83
N ILE A 58 30.32 -11.05 -2.11
CA ILE A 58 28.92 -10.66 -1.89
C ILE A 58 27.96 -11.52 -2.73
N VAL A 59 28.33 -11.82 -3.98
CA VAL A 59 27.54 -12.67 -4.89
C VAL A 59 27.60 -14.15 -4.48
N ASN A 60 28.77 -14.66 -4.07
CA ASN A 60 28.94 -16.06 -3.63
C ASN A 60 28.33 -16.34 -2.24
N LEU A 61 28.28 -15.35 -1.34
CA LEU A 61 27.59 -15.47 -0.05
C LEU A 61 26.09 -15.74 -0.20
N ASN A 62 25.48 -15.34 -1.32
CA ASN A 62 24.08 -15.63 -1.63
C ASN A 62 23.83 -17.04 -2.21
N ASN A 63 24.86 -17.72 -2.74
CA ASN A 63 24.69 -19.05 -3.35
C ASN A 63 24.73 -20.20 -2.33
N ASN A 64 25.31 -19.99 -1.15
CA ASN A 64 25.66 -21.09 -0.25
C ASN A 64 24.86 -21.22 1.05
N ASN A 65 23.79 -20.45 1.33
CA ASN A 65 22.94 -20.77 2.48
C ASN A 65 21.48 -20.31 2.36
N SER A 66 20.61 -21.30 2.56
CA SER A 66 19.24 -21.12 3.00
C SER A 66 19.19 -20.40 4.35
N LYS A 67 18.25 -19.45 4.50
CA LYS A 67 17.84 -18.77 5.76
C LYS A 67 18.87 -17.84 6.45
N SER A 68 18.55 -16.55 6.41
CA SER A 68 18.56 -15.60 7.55
C SER A 68 19.88 -15.15 8.23
N LYS A 69 21.05 -15.20 7.59
CA LYS A 69 22.24 -14.43 8.04
C LYS A 69 22.95 -13.92 6.77
N SER A 70 23.11 -12.64 6.44
CA SER A 70 23.11 -11.40 7.23
C SER A 70 22.87 -10.19 6.30
N PHE A 71 21.65 -9.65 6.30
CA PHE A 71 21.35 -8.33 5.69
C PHE A 71 22.15 -7.19 6.38
N SER A 72 22.63 -7.43 7.60
CA SER A 72 23.47 -6.52 8.39
C SER A 72 24.90 -6.37 7.86
N SER A 73 25.43 -7.36 7.12
CA SER A 73 26.84 -7.32 6.68
C SER A 73 27.02 -6.51 5.40
N ILE A 74 26.04 -6.54 4.49
CA ILE A 74 26.03 -5.70 3.27
C ILE A 74 25.79 -4.23 3.63
N THR A 75 24.92 -3.96 4.61
CA THR A 75 24.67 -2.60 5.13
C THR A 75 25.82 -2.06 5.98
N ASN A 76 26.66 -2.91 6.57
CA ASN A 76 27.87 -2.47 7.27
C ASN A 76 29.00 -2.10 6.30
N VAL A 77 29.15 -2.82 5.17
CA VAL A 77 30.17 -2.51 4.13
C VAL A 77 29.76 -1.32 3.25
N LEU A 78 28.46 -1.08 3.07
CA LEU A 78 27.89 0.06 2.36
C LEU A 78 27.25 1.07 3.32
N SER A 79 27.69 1.11 4.58
CA SER A 79 27.03 1.91 5.61
C SER A 79 27.03 3.39 5.22
N GLU A 80 25.87 4.03 5.34
CA GLU A 80 25.59 5.42 4.95
C GLU A 80 26.59 6.44 5.54
N LYS A 81 27.34 6.07 6.58
CA LYS A 81 28.34 6.93 7.22
C LYS A 81 29.65 7.02 6.43
N GLU A 82 30.13 5.96 5.78
CA GLU A 82 31.40 6.01 5.03
C GLU A 82 31.23 6.62 3.63
N PHE A 83 30.06 6.44 3.00
CA PHE A 83 29.80 6.95 1.65
C PHE A 83 29.51 8.47 1.63
N VAL A 84 28.85 9.01 2.68
CA VAL A 84 28.48 10.43 2.77
C VAL A 84 29.63 11.30 3.29
N VAL A 85 30.50 10.76 4.17
CA VAL A 85 31.65 11.49 4.71
C VAL A 85 32.67 11.83 3.61
N ASN A 86 32.83 10.96 2.60
CA ASN A 86 33.83 11.16 1.55
C ASN A 86 33.39 12.04 0.36
N GLN A 87 32.08 12.30 0.18
CA GLN A 87 31.62 13.30 -0.80
C GLN A 87 31.55 14.73 -0.24
N LYS A 88 31.41 14.91 1.09
CA LYS A 88 31.49 16.24 1.72
C LYS A 88 32.86 16.91 1.51
N LEU A 89 33.94 16.12 1.38
CA LEU A 89 35.28 16.62 1.06
C LEU A 89 35.40 17.22 -0.35
N HIS A 90 34.47 16.91 -1.28
CA HIS A 90 34.45 17.53 -2.61
C HIS A 90 33.62 18.82 -2.67
N TYR A 91 32.70 19.04 -1.72
CA TYR A 91 31.87 20.25 -1.67
C TYR A 91 32.65 21.51 -1.31
N SER A 92 33.72 21.41 -0.51
CA SER A 92 34.54 22.58 -0.15
C SER A 92 35.45 23.06 -1.28
N LYS A 93 35.66 22.25 -2.33
CA LYS A 93 36.55 22.59 -3.46
C LYS A 93 35.82 23.00 -4.74
N ILE A 94 34.58 22.57 -4.94
CA ILE A 94 33.81 22.91 -6.16
C ILE A 94 33.02 24.23 -5.99
N CYS A 95 32.78 24.70 -4.76
CA CYS A 95 32.11 25.98 -4.50
C CYS A 95 33.03 27.23 -4.54
N LEU A 96 34.29 27.12 -4.98
CA LEU A 96 35.22 28.27 -5.04
C LEU A 96 35.62 28.73 -6.44
N ASP A 97 35.29 28.01 -7.51
CA ASP A 97 35.70 28.38 -8.89
C ASP A 97 34.53 28.70 -9.85
N GLY A 98 33.37 29.09 -9.32
CA GLY A 98 32.17 29.33 -10.13
C GLY A 98 31.29 30.51 -9.69
N ARG A 99 31.87 31.68 -9.43
CA ARG A 99 31.11 32.95 -9.32
C ARG A 99 31.59 33.97 -10.36
N ARG A 100 30.88 34.04 -11.49
CA ARG A 100 30.54 35.22 -12.33
C ARG A 100 29.36 34.76 -13.21
N GLU A 101 28.23 35.43 -13.42
CA GLU A 101 27.62 36.70 -13.02
C GLU A 101 26.13 36.57 -13.40
N MET A 102 25.19 37.07 -12.56
CA MET A 102 23.78 37.41 -12.85
C MET A 102 22.80 36.22 -13.12
N ASP A 103 21.63 36.09 -12.49
CA ASP A 103 20.67 37.11 -12.05
C ASP A 103 20.10 36.88 -10.64
N LYS A 104 19.76 38.00 -10.01
CA LYS A 104 19.07 38.13 -8.73
C LYS A 104 17.58 37.90 -8.94
N ASP A 105 16.96 37.06 -8.11
CA ASP A 105 15.72 37.36 -7.40
C ASP A 105 15.27 36.14 -6.57
N TYR A 106 14.69 36.43 -5.40
CA TYR A 106 14.17 35.53 -4.35
C TYR A 106 15.15 35.11 -3.23
N GLU A 107 15.54 36.11 -2.43
CA GLU A 107 15.74 35.93 -0.99
C GLU A 107 14.39 35.79 -0.27
N ASN A 108 14.27 34.74 0.55
CA ASN A 108 13.63 34.67 1.88
C ASN A 108 12.94 33.30 2.07
N ASP A 109 13.60 32.39 2.78
CA ASP A 109 13.17 32.03 4.14
C ASP A 109 13.99 30.87 4.73
N SER A 110 14.49 31.12 5.95
CA SER A 110 14.81 30.16 7.02
C SER A 110 16.11 29.35 6.93
N GLU A 111 17.18 29.95 7.45
CA GLU A 111 18.42 29.31 7.90
C GLU A 111 18.15 28.19 8.92
N MET A 112 18.65 26.98 8.64
CA MET A 112 18.84 25.95 9.66
C MET A 112 20.30 26.00 10.11
N VAL A 113 20.50 26.48 11.34
CA VAL A 113 21.78 26.54 12.06
C VAL A 113 22.48 25.18 12.02
N LEU A 114 23.65 25.13 11.38
CA LEU A 114 24.58 23.99 11.43
C LEU A 114 25.52 24.20 12.62
N ASP A 115 25.34 23.43 13.68
CA ASP A 115 26.30 23.37 14.78
C ASP A 115 27.66 22.89 14.26
N SER A 116 28.63 23.79 14.33
CA SER A 116 30.02 23.55 13.97
C SER A 116 30.71 22.71 15.05
N TYR A 117 30.88 21.41 14.80
CA TYR A 117 31.89 20.63 15.52
C TYR A 117 33.26 20.89 14.89
N SER A 118 34.00 21.81 15.48
CA SER A 118 35.42 22.03 15.21
C SER A 118 36.24 20.88 15.80
N ILE A 119 36.80 20.00 14.96
CA ILE A 119 37.85 19.08 15.39
C ILE A 119 39.18 19.82 15.28
N SER A 120 39.76 20.14 16.43
CA SER A 120 41.10 20.71 16.58
C SER A 120 42.15 19.74 16.04
N MET A 121 42.91 20.17 15.03
CA MET A 121 44.19 19.54 14.70
C MET A 121 45.20 19.86 15.82
N SER A 122 45.60 18.85 16.58
CA SER A 122 46.80 18.93 17.42
C SER A 122 47.99 18.35 16.64
N ASN A 123 49.03 19.17 16.48
CA ASN A 123 50.34 18.75 16.02
C ASN A 123 50.98 17.85 17.09
N GLY A 124 51.43 16.65 16.71
CA GLY A 124 52.12 15.74 17.61
C GLY A 124 52.66 14.49 16.93
N THR A 125 53.93 14.55 16.57
CA THR A 125 54.93 13.51 16.26
C THR A 125 54.63 12.01 16.45
N SER A 126 55.12 11.25 15.46
CA SER A 126 55.67 9.87 15.49
C SER A 126 54.77 8.69 15.89
N GLY A 127 54.54 7.80 14.91
CA GLY A 127 54.04 6.44 15.14
C GLY A 127 53.60 5.78 13.83
N VAL A 128 54.38 4.81 13.36
CA VAL A 128 54.09 3.98 12.17
C VAL A 128 52.79 3.20 12.40
N GLY A 129 51.86 3.29 11.44
CA GLY A 129 50.63 2.47 11.42
C GLY A 129 49.76 2.77 10.20
N ASP A 130 49.79 1.85 9.23
CA ASP A 130 48.91 1.68 8.06
C ASP A 130 47.77 2.69 7.87
N ASN A 131 48.03 3.72 7.06
CA ASN A 131 46.96 4.34 6.28
C ASN A 131 46.56 3.34 5.19
N SER A 132 45.51 2.56 5.44
CA SER A 132 44.77 1.93 4.36
C SER A 132 44.18 3.04 3.50
N ASP A 133 44.86 3.37 2.41
CA ASP A 133 44.33 4.16 1.31
C ASP A 133 42.98 3.57 0.91
N LEU A 134 41.90 4.14 1.42
CA LEU A 134 40.54 3.88 0.99
C LEU A 134 40.45 4.36 -0.47
N LEU A 135 40.81 3.47 -1.39
CA LEU A 135 40.70 3.60 -2.83
C LEU A 135 39.23 3.87 -3.20
N CYS A 136 38.81 5.13 -3.14
CA CYS A 136 37.54 5.58 -3.69
C CYS A 136 37.62 5.49 -5.22
N PHE A 137 37.12 4.39 -5.79
CA PHE A 137 36.89 4.31 -7.23
C PHE A 137 35.69 5.19 -7.59
N PRO A 138 35.84 6.23 -8.43
CA PRO A 138 34.71 7.04 -8.84
C PRO A 138 33.78 6.16 -9.67
N ILE A 139 32.56 5.91 -9.18
CA ILE A 139 31.51 5.18 -9.92
C ILE A 139 31.29 5.78 -11.33
N GLN A 140 31.58 7.08 -11.48
CA GLN A 140 31.56 7.83 -12.74
C GLN A 140 32.42 7.18 -13.85
N ASN A 141 33.47 6.46 -13.46
CA ASN A 141 34.41 5.80 -14.38
C ASN A 141 34.00 4.36 -14.73
N LEU A 142 32.87 3.87 -14.23
CA LEU A 142 32.37 2.54 -14.58
C LEU A 142 31.63 2.55 -15.93
N PRO A 143 31.77 1.47 -16.75
CA PRO A 143 30.87 1.17 -17.86
C PRO A 143 29.40 1.27 -17.45
N GLU A 144 28.55 1.72 -18.37
CA GLU A 144 27.13 1.97 -18.11
C GLU A 144 26.40 0.71 -17.64
N GLU A 145 26.77 -0.45 -18.17
CA GLU A 145 26.23 -1.76 -17.79
C GLU A 145 26.52 -2.10 -16.32
N LEU A 146 27.72 -1.76 -15.83
CA LEU A 146 28.07 -1.97 -14.42
C LEU A 146 27.36 -0.98 -13.52
N VAL A 147 27.19 0.28 -13.96
CA VAL A 147 26.41 1.27 -13.23
C VAL A 147 24.96 0.80 -13.07
N LEU A 148 24.35 0.22 -14.11
CA LEU A 148 22.99 -0.33 -14.04
C LEU A 148 22.88 -1.47 -13.04
N VAL A 149 23.78 -2.47 -13.14
CA VAL A 149 23.79 -3.62 -12.22
C VAL A 149 23.98 -3.16 -10.77
N ILE A 150 24.87 -2.21 -10.52
CA ILE A 150 25.13 -1.68 -9.18
C ILE A 150 23.95 -0.84 -8.68
N SER A 151 23.32 -0.06 -9.56
CA SER A 151 22.16 0.78 -9.22
C SER A 151 20.96 -0.04 -8.77
N ASN A 152 20.84 -1.29 -9.21
CA ASN A 152 19.83 -2.21 -8.71
C ASN A 152 19.96 -2.49 -7.20
N TYR A 153 21.14 -2.26 -6.61
CA TYR A 153 21.38 -2.36 -5.17
C TYR A 153 21.23 -1.04 -4.41
N PHE A 154 21.08 0.09 -5.09
CA PHE A 154 21.02 1.42 -4.47
C PHE A 154 19.61 1.79 -4.02
N SER A 155 19.45 2.35 -2.82
CA SER A 155 18.15 2.92 -2.43
C SER A 155 17.75 4.05 -3.41
N ILE A 156 16.45 4.29 -3.60
CA ILE A 156 15.99 5.40 -4.45
C ILE A 156 16.59 6.73 -3.97
N GLU A 157 16.70 6.90 -2.65
CA GLU A 157 17.34 8.06 -2.02
C GLU A 157 18.82 8.20 -2.44
N MET A 158 19.55 7.09 -2.47
CA MET A 158 20.96 7.10 -2.89
C MET A 158 21.11 7.39 -4.39
N ILE A 159 20.23 6.82 -5.23
CA ILE A 159 20.19 7.12 -6.67
C ILE A 159 19.92 8.61 -6.90
N TYR A 160 18.98 9.18 -6.15
CA TYR A 160 18.70 10.61 -6.18
C TYR A 160 19.92 11.43 -5.76
N ARG A 161 20.56 11.13 -4.62
CA ARG A 161 21.77 11.85 -4.18
C ARG A 161 22.92 11.76 -5.18
N LEU A 162 23.14 10.58 -5.77
CA LEU A 162 24.16 10.38 -6.80
C LEU A 162 23.86 11.18 -8.07
N SER A 163 22.57 11.35 -8.40
CA SER A 163 22.16 12.19 -9.54
C SER A 163 22.49 13.67 -9.36
N LEU A 164 22.50 14.16 -8.12
CA LEU A 164 22.88 15.55 -7.82
C LEU A 164 24.38 15.80 -8.01
N CYS A 165 25.20 14.76 -7.86
CA CYS A 165 26.66 14.85 -7.92
C CYS A 165 27.26 14.32 -9.24
N SER A 166 26.43 13.81 -10.17
CA SER A 166 26.92 13.23 -11.42
C SER A 166 25.90 13.35 -12.55
N SER A 167 26.30 14.02 -13.63
CA SER A 167 25.50 14.17 -14.85
C SER A 167 25.14 12.82 -15.49
N LYS A 168 25.98 11.79 -15.32
CA LYS A 168 25.70 10.43 -15.79
C LYS A 168 24.55 9.79 -15.00
N PHE A 169 24.56 9.88 -13.67
CA PHE A 169 23.46 9.42 -12.83
C PHE A 169 22.19 10.23 -13.03
N TYR A 170 22.31 11.53 -13.26
CA TYR A 170 21.17 12.37 -13.60
C TYR A 170 20.48 11.89 -14.87
N LYS A 171 21.23 11.70 -15.97
CA LYS A 171 20.68 11.15 -17.23
C LYS A 171 20.05 9.78 -17.00
N MET A 172 20.71 8.91 -16.24
CA MET A 172 20.20 7.60 -15.87
C MET A 172 18.86 7.67 -15.12
N MET A 173 18.68 8.63 -14.20
CA MET A 173 17.39 8.80 -13.51
C MET A 173 16.25 9.28 -14.41
N GLN A 174 16.57 9.90 -15.55
CA GLN A 174 15.57 10.31 -16.54
C GLN A 174 15.19 9.16 -17.47
N ASP A 175 15.97 8.07 -17.50
CA ASP A 175 15.64 6.90 -18.28
C ASP A 175 14.52 6.08 -17.60
N LEU A 176 13.37 6.06 -18.25
CA LEU A 176 12.16 5.37 -17.79
C LEU A 176 12.34 3.84 -17.77
N THR A 177 13.19 3.29 -18.64
CA THR A 177 13.41 1.84 -18.76
C THR A 177 14.12 1.27 -17.54
N ILE A 178 14.99 2.07 -16.92
CA ILE A 178 15.73 1.68 -15.71
C ILE A 178 14.77 1.50 -14.54
N TRP A 179 13.82 2.43 -14.36
CA TRP A 179 12.82 2.30 -13.30
C TRP A 179 11.95 1.05 -13.46
N LYS A 180 11.60 0.71 -14.70
CA LYS A 180 10.91 -0.55 -15.01
C LYS A 180 11.74 -1.76 -14.61
N GLN A 181 13.00 -1.82 -15.03
CA GLN A 181 13.88 -2.93 -14.70
C GLN A 181 14.10 -3.06 -13.18
N MET A 182 14.36 -1.95 -12.50
CA MET A 182 14.49 -1.92 -11.04
C MET A 182 13.25 -2.46 -10.33
N VAL A 183 12.05 -2.11 -10.80
CA VAL A 183 10.80 -2.61 -10.21
C VAL A 183 10.68 -4.11 -10.39
N LEU A 184 10.89 -4.60 -11.62
CA LEU A 184 10.76 -6.02 -11.97
C LEU A 184 11.82 -6.90 -11.31
N GLU A 185 13.03 -6.39 -11.07
CA GLU A 185 14.09 -7.13 -10.38
C GLU A 185 13.92 -7.15 -8.87
N ARG A 186 13.43 -6.05 -8.27
CA ARG A 186 13.27 -5.93 -6.81
C ARG A 186 12.02 -6.59 -6.27
N TRP A 187 10.93 -6.50 -7.02
CA TRP A 187 9.63 -6.95 -6.58
C TRP A 187 9.13 -8.03 -7.51
N ASP A 188 9.12 -9.23 -6.93
CA ASP A 188 8.87 -10.50 -7.58
C ASP A 188 7.68 -10.45 -8.56
N VAL A 189 7.97 -10.76 -9.83
CA VAL A 189 6.99 -10.85 -10.93
C VAL A 189 6.47 -12.26 -11.15
N ASN A 190 6.74 -13.21 -10.24
CA ASN A 190 6.22 -14.58 -10.30
C ASN A 190 4.69 -14.64 -10.33
N ASN A 191 3.98 -13.54 -10.00
CA ASN A 191 2.55 -13.44 -10.24
C ASN A 191 2.26 -12.97 -11.68
N HIS A 192 2.07 -13.94 -12.59
CA HIS A 192 1.73 -13.70 -13.99
C HIS A 192 0.41 -12.95 -14.22
N HIS A 193 -0.48 -12.88 -13.22
CA HIS A 193 -1.75 -12.14 -13.34
C HIS A 193 -1.63 -10.65 -13.03
N SER A 194 -0.55 -10.24 -12.35
CA SER A 194 -0.35 -8.86 -11.90
C SER A 194 -0.27 -7.86 -13.06
N ILE A 195 -0.53 -6.59 -12.78
CA ILE A 195 -0.36 -5.50 -13.76
C ILE A 195 1.13 -5.38 -14.14
N LEU A 196 2.03 -5.69 -13.19
CA LEU A 196 3.47 -5.73 -13.42
C LEU A 196 3.90 -6.74 -14.47
N SER A 197 3.43 -7.99 -14.36
CA SER A 197 3.78 -9.06 -15.31
C SER A 197 3.23 -8.79 -16.70
N LYS A 198 2.05 -8.16 -16.79
CA LYS A 198 1.42 -7.76 -18.06
C LYS A 198 2.05 -6.51 -18.69
N GLN A 199 3.00 -5.86 -18.00
CA GLN A 199 3.67 -4.62 -18.42
C GLN A 199 2.68 -3.50 -18.78
N GLN A 200 1.54 -3.44 -18.09
CA GLN A 200 0.47 -2.48 -18.36
C GLN A 200 0.66 -1.14 -17.65
N ILE A 201 1.74 -0.98 -16.86
CA ILE A 201 2.12 0.33 -16.31
C ILE A 201 2.68 1.20 -17.43
N ARG A 202 2.14 2.42 -17.58
CA ARG A 202 2.62 3.42 -18.53
C ARG A 202 4.10 3.74 -18.28
N ALA A 203 4.87 3.96 -19.35
CA ALA A 203 6.33 4.10 -19.29
C ALA A 203 6.78 5.21 -18.31
N ASP A 204 6.04 6.32 -18.24
CA ASP A 204 6.28 7.47 -17.37
C ASP A 204 5.96 7.20 -15.88
N GLN A 205 5.24 6.12 -15.57
CA GLN A 205 4.75 5.83 -14.22
C GLN A 205 5.60 4.83 -13.43
N TRP A 206 6.56 4.15 -14.06
CA TRP A 206 7.44 3.18 -13.38
C TRP A 206 8.24 3.82 -12.24
N LYS A 207 8.71 5.05 -12.44
CA LYS A 207 9.41 5.82 -11.41
C LYS A 207 8.52 6.10 -10.20
N ASN A 208 7.31 6.61 -10.45
CA ASN A 208 6.33 6.90 -9.41
C ASN A 208 5.95 5.63 -8.65
N TYR A 209 5.78 4.50 -9.36
CA TYR A 209 5.42 3.24 -8.74
C TYR A 209 6.56 2.69 -7.87
N CYS A 210 7.80 2.78 -8.36
CA CYS A 210 8.99 2.43 -7.58
C CYS A 210 9.08 3.27 -6.29
N GLN A 211 8.78 4.57 -6.37
CA GLN A 211 8.71 5.48 -5.23
C GLN A 211 7.58 5.10 -4.26
N LEU A 212 6.36 4.91 -4.75
CA LEU A 212 5.20 4.47 -3.95
C LEU A 212 5.55 3.19 -3.16
N LYS A 213 6.07 2.19 -3.86
CA LYS A 213 6.41 0.89 -3.28
C LYS A 213 7.48 0.99 -2.21
N THR A 214 8.50 1.79 -2.47
CA THR A 214 9.53 2.11 -1.48
C THR A 214 8.95 2.82 -0.26
N LEU A 215 8.03 3.78 -0.44
CA LEU A 215 7.45 4.55 0.66
C LEU A 215 6.58 3.70 1.58
N TYR A 216 5.61 2.94 1.04
CA TYR A 216 4.74 2.15 1.92
C TYR A 216 5.47 0.97 2.59
N CYS A 217 6.63 0.56 2.07
CA CYS A 217 7.50 -0.43 2.72
C CYS A 217 8.35 0.13 3.88
N LYS A 218 8.50 1.47 3.98
CA LYS A 218 9.21 2.10 5.09
C LYS A 218 8.41 1.98 6.38
N ARG A 219 9.13 1.91 7.50
CA ARG A 219 8.52 1.98 8.84
C ARG A 219 8.03 3.40 9.11
N ASN A 220 7.01 3.52 9.97
CA ASN A 220 6.51 4.80 10.50
C ASN A 220 5.97 5.79 9.46
N VAL A 221 5.59 5.34 8.26
CA VAL A 221 4.94 6.22 7.26
C VAL A 221 3.44 6.42 7.51
N ILE A 222 2.91 5.72 8.53
CA ILE A 222 1.55 5.84 9.03
C ILE A 222 1.64 6.10 10.53
N THR A 223 1.07 7.22 10.96
CA THR A 223 0.90 7.57 12.37
C THR A 223 -0.56 7.43 12.76
N SER A 224 -0.83 7.43 14.06
CA SER A 224 -2.20 7.51 14.54
C SER A 224 -2.30 8.38 15.76
N PHE A 225 -3.49 8.94 15.97
CA PHE A 225 -3.81 9.74 17.14
C PHE A 225 -5.30 9.65 17.46
N TYR A 226 -5.64 9.91 18.71
CA TYR A 226 -7.02 10.10 19.13
C TYR A 226 -7.46 11.51 18.78
N LEU A 227 -8.63 11.61 18.15
CA LEU A 227 -9.19 12.91 17.82
C LEU A 227 -10.17 13.36 18.91
N ARG A 228 -9.84 14.46 19.59
CA ARG A 228 -10.76 15.07 20.55
C ARG A 228 -11.90 15.74 19.80
N CYS A 229 -13.08 15.17 19.94
CA CYS A 229 -14.26 15.63 19.23
C CYS A 229 -15.19 16.45 20.13
N LYS A 230 -15.89 17.41 19.54
CA LYS A 230 -16.96 18.18 20.19
C LYS A 230 -18.33 17.62 19.81
N GLY A 231 -19.37 18.06 20.52
CA GLY A 231 -20.77 17.79 20.16
C GLY A 231 -21.30 16.46 20.68
N SER A 232 -22.35 15.95 20.03
CA SER A 232 -23.10 14.77 20.47
C SER A 232 -22.46 13.50 19.92
N MET A 233 -21.53 12.92 20.67
CA MET A 233 -20.86 11.68 20.29
C MET A 233 -21.84 10.50 20.23
N PRO A 234 -21.68 9.56 19.28
CA PRO A 234 -22.39 8.29 19.33
C PRO A 234 -21.96 7.48 20.55
N SER A 235 -22.91 6.76 21.16
CA SER A 235 -22.62 5.76 22.20
C SER A 235 -21.74 4.61 21.67
N PRO A 236 -21.09 3.83 22.56
CA PRO A 236 -20.31 2.65 22.16
C PRO A 236 -21.10 1.72 21.25
N ARG A 237 -20.51 1.33 20.11
CA ARG A 237 -21.20 0.52 19.10
C ARG A 237 -20.26 -0.24 18.16
N TYR A 238 -20.78 -1.34 17.61
CA TYR A 238 -20.19 -2.14 16.55
C TYR A 238 -21.26 -2.58 15.54
N GLN A 239 -20.84 -3.12 14.39
CA GLN A 239 -21.76 -3.52 13.30
C GLN A 239 -22.67 -2.37 12.81
N HIS A 240 -22.23 -1.13 13.02
CA HIS A 240 -22.76 0.08 12.39
C HIS A 240 -22.05 0.29 11.05
N THR A 241 -22.56 1.20 10.24
CA THR A 241 -21.88 1.64 9.02
C THR A 241 -21.38 3.07 9.16
N GLY A 242 -20.30 3.38 8.44
CA GLY A 242 -19.77 4.72 8.26
C GLY A 242 -19.75 5.00 6.76
N THR A 243 -20.27 6.15 6.35
CA THR A 243 -20.33 6.52 4.93
C THR A 243 -19.88 7.95 4.74
N VAL A 244 -18.92 8.15 3.84
CA VAL A 244 -18.37 9.47 3.51
C VAL A 244 -19.27 10.16 2.50
N ILE A 245 -19.71 11.38 2.83
CA ILE A 245 -20.43 12.29 1.92
C ILE A 245 -19.82 13.68 2.07
N GLY A 246 -19.22 14.19 1.00
CA GLY A 246 -18.42 15.41 1.04
C GLY A 246 -17.29 15.29 2.07
N ASN A 247 -17.22 16.27 2.98
CA ASN A 247 -16.25 16.29 4.08
C ASN A 247 -16.86 15.87 5.43
N SER A 248 -17.91 15.03 5.38
CA SER A 248 -18.56 14.48 6.57
C SER A 248 -18.63 12.95 6.50
N ILE A 249 -18.68 12.33 7.68
CA ILE A 249 -18.93 10.89 7.82
C ILE A 249 -20.27 10.72 8.51
N PHE A 250 -21.17 9.94 7.90
CA PHE A 250 -22.43 9.55 8.51
C PHE A 250 -22.29 8.16 9.12
N TYR A 251 -22.51 8.06 10.43
CA TYR A 251 -22.54 6.80 11.16
C TYR A 251 -24.00 6.40 11.40
N ILE A 252 -24.40 5.24 10.91
CA ILE A 252 -25.80 4.80 10.91
C ILE A 252 -25.94 3.48 11.68
N GLY A 253 -26.85 3.48 12.65
CA GLY A 253 -27.30 2.30 13.37
C GLY A 253 -26.20 1.57 14.15
N GLY A 254 -26.26 0.23 14.11
CA GLY A 254 -25.36 -0.67 14.83
C GLY A 254 -25.92 -1.12 16.17
N GLN A 255 -25.05 -1.71 16.98
CA GLN A 255 -25.44 -2.29 18.26
C GLN A 255 -24.37 -2.13 19.34
N GLU A 256 -24.81 -2.04 20.60
CA GLU A 256 -23.95 -2.05 21.78
C GLU A 256 -23.93 -3.43 22.42
N THR A 257 -25.06 -4.14 22.40
CA THR A 257 -25.19 -5.51 22.87
C THR A 257 -26.05 -6.32 21.88
N GLN A 258 -26.24 -7.62 22.12
CA GLN A 258 -27.11 -8.44 21.27
C GLN A 258 -28.60 -8.03 21.32
N ILE A 259 -29.00 -7.25 22.34
CA ILE A 259 -30.38 -6.76 22.51
C ILE A 259 -30.50 -5.25 22.31
N LYS A 260 -29.43 -4.47 22.53
CA LYS A 260 -29.43 -3.02 22.40
C LYS A 260 -28.88 -2.58 21.05
N ARG A 261 -29.80 -2.25 20.14
CA ARG A 261 -29.52 -1.73 18.79
C ARG A 261 -29.93 -0.28 18.62
N PHE A 262 -29.44 0.33 17.54
CA PHE A 262 -29.70 1.72 17.23
C PHE A 262 -30.25 1.88 15.80
N ASN A 263 -31.03 2.93 15.60
CA ASN A 263 -31.39 3.48 14.29
C ASN A 263 -31.05 4.98 14.21
N ASP A 264 -30.25 5.48 15.16
CA ASP A 264 -29.80 6.86 15.17
C ASP A 264 -28.73 7.09 14.08
N ILE A 265 -28.61 8.36 13.67
CA ILE A 265 -27.65 8.81 12.67
C ILE A 265 -26.82 9.92 13.30
N TYR A 266 -25.51 9.79 13.19
CA TYR A 266 -24.58 10.85 13.55
C TYR A 266 -23.80 11.30 12.35
N ARG A 267 -23.70 12.62 12.16
CA ARG A 267 -22.79 13.23 11.20
C ARG A 267 -21.56 13.73 11.92
N PHE A 268 -20.40 13.22 11.55
CA PHE A 268 -19.11 13.76 11.94
C PHE A 268 -18.62 14.74 10.88
N ASP A 269 -18.47 16.00 11.28
CA ASP A 269 -17.89 17.06 10.48
C ASP A 269 -16.37 17.07 10.67
N VAL A 270 -15.64 16.75 9.61
CA VAL A 270 -14.18 16.59 9.67
C VAL A 270 -13.48 17.91 9.89
N ASP A 271 -13.90 19.01 9.29
CA ASP A 271 -13.22 20.31 9.45
C ASP A 271 -13.38 20.84 10.87
N ARG A 272 -14.56 20.64 11.47
CA ARG A 272 -14.89 21.16 12.80
C ARG A 272 -14.54 20.19 13.92
N HIS A 273 -14.12 18.96 13.60
CA HIS A 273 -13.97 17.84 14.53
C HIS A 273 -15.18 17.73 15.48
N LYS A 274 -16.39 17.77 14.93
CA LYS A 274 -17.63 17.86 15.71
C LYS A 274 -18.66 16.84 15.23
N PHE A 275 -19.22 16.09 16.18
CA PHE A 275 -20.37 15.24 15.94
C PHE A 275 -21.68 16.00 16.11
N PHE A 276 -22.62 15.68 15.22
CA PHE A 276 -23.99 16.12 15.28
C PHE A 276 -24.88 14.88 15.27
N LYS A 277 -25.74 14.75 16.27
CA LYS A 277 -26.85 13.79 16.17
C LYS A 277 -27.85 14.37 15.20
N ILE A 278 -28.24 13.59 14.20
CA ILE A 278 -29.18 14.03 13.17
C ILE A 278 -30.60 13.77 13.64
N ASP A 279 -31.41 14.82 13.63
CA ASP A 279 -32.85 14.73 13.86
C ASP A 279 -33.53 14.32 12.55
N VAL A 280 -33.75 13.01 12.42
CA VAL A 280 -34.35 12.41 11.23
C VAL A 280 -35.80 12.87 11.08
N GLN A 281 -36.14 13.30 9.87
CA GLN A 281 -37.46 13.82 9.52
C GLN A 281 -38.29 12.76 8.77
N GLY A 282 -39.61 12.83 8.92
CA GLY A 282 -40.56 12.01 8.16
C GLY A 282 -40.84 10.60 8.74
N PRO A 283 -41.80 9.87 8.13
CA PRO A 283 -42.37 8.65 8.71
C PRO A 283 -41.56 7.37 8.45
N ASN A 284 -40.66 7.38 7.46
CA ASN A 284 -40.03 6.16 6.91
C ASN A 284 -38.76 5.73 7.67
N GLN A 285 -38.69 5.95 8.97
CA GLN A 285 -37.48 5.63 9.73
C GLN A 285 -37.31 4.11 9.84
N PRO A 286 -36.14 3.55 9.48
CA PRO A 286 -35.87 2.13 9.66
C PRO A 286 -35.97 1.71 11.14
N PRO A 287 -36.28 0.43 11.41
CA PRO A 287 -36.22 -0.12 12.76
C PRO A 287 -34.78 -0.04 13.31
N LYS A 288 -34.59 -0.18 14.62
CA LYS A 288 -33.24 -0.32 15.21
C LYS A 288 -32.55 -1.55 14.63
N PHE A 289 -31.34 -1.40 14.10
CA PHE A 289 -30.77 -2.42 13.22
C PHE A 289 -29.23 -2.40 13.21
N ALA A 290 -28.63 -3.55 12.92
CA ALA A 290 -27.19 -3.72 12.78
C ALA A 290 -26.87 -4.70 11.65
N ARG A 291 -25.57 -4.88 11.33
CA ARG A 291 -25.08 -5.86 10.33
C ARG A 291 -25.56 -5.58 8.90
N HIS A 292 -25.94 -4.35 8.63
CA HIS A 292 -26.28 -3.83 7.31
C HIS A 292 -25.01 -3.33 6.60
N THR A 293 -25.15 -3.00 5.33
CA THR A 293 -24.14 -2.23 4.59
C THR A 293 -24.72 -0.89 4.16
N ALA A 294 -23.84 0.09 3.96
CA ALA A 294 -24.22 1.42 3.51
C ALA A 294 -23.19 1.94 2.52
N VAL A 295 -23.65 2.44 1.37
CA VAL A 295 -22.78 2.96 0.30
C VAL A 295 -23.21 4.36 -0.13
N PRO A 296 -22.24 5.24 -0.45
CA PRO A 296 -22.54 6.59 -0.91
C PRO A 296 -22.84 6.59 -2.41
N ILE A 297 -23.94 7.25 -2.81
CA ILE A 297 -24.26 7.56 -4.21
C ILE A 297 -24.71 9.01 -4.27
N ARG A 298 -23.83 9.88 -4.82
CA ARG A 298 -24.00 11.34 -4.78
C ARG A 298 -24.20 11.83 -3.32
N ASN A 299 -25.26 12.57 -3.04
CA ASN A 299 -25.59 13.10 -1.70
C ASN A 299 -26.56 12.20 -0.94
N ARG A 300 -26.65 10.92 -1.30
CA ARG A 300 -27.52 9.94 -0.66
C ARG A 300 -26.74 8.72 -0.19
N ILE A 301 -27.24 8.10 0.86
CA ILE A 301 -26.67 6.88 1.42
C ILE A 301 -27.67 5.75 1.21
N PHE A 302 -27.27 4.75 0.44
CA PHE A 302 -28.06 3.55 0.20
C PHE A 302 -27.71 2.54 1.29
N VAL A 303 -28.70 2.18 2.09
CA VAL A 303 -28.58 1.22 3.18
C VAL A 303 -29.30 -0.05 2.76
N PHE A 304 -28.56 -1.17 2.78
CA PHE A 304 -29.10 -2.46 2.39
C PHE A 304 -28.89 -3.53 3.46
N GLY A 305 -29.90 -4.37 3.67
CA GLY A 305 -29.84 -5.50 4.59
C GLY A 305 -29.84 -5.06 6.07
N GLY A 306 -29.54 -6.00 6.94
CA GLY A 306 -29.47 -5.79 8.38
C GLY A 306 -30.60 -6.47 9.14
N PHE A 307 -30.50 -6.43 10.46
CA PHE A 307 -31.37 -7.18 11.36
C PHE A 307 -31.62 -6.42 12.66
N ASP A 308 -32.87 -6.48 13.13
CA ASP A 308 -33.34 -5.76 14.32
C ASP A 308 -33.19 -6.52 15.64
N GLY A 309 -32.90 -7.83 15.60
CA GLY A 309 -32.87 -8.68 16.78
C GLY A 309 -34.11 -9.51 17.03
N SER A 310 -35.24 -9.14 16.43
CA SER A 310 -36.57 -9.71 16.66
C SER A 310 -37.10 -10.55 15.50
N GLY A 311 -36.36 -10.63 14.39
CA GLY A 311 -36.80 -11.39 13.20
C GLY A 311 -37.01 -10.49 11.98
N VAL A 312 -37.00 -9.16 12.15
CA VAL A 312 -37.24 -8.23 11.05
C VAL A 312 -35.92 -7.92 10.39
N TYR A 313 -35.87 -8.26 9.11
CA TYR A 313 -34.80 -7.83 8.23
C TYR A 313 -35.17 -6.52 7.55
N PHE A 314 -34.14 -5.80 7.17
CA PHE A 314 -34.27 -4.54 6.46
C PHE A 314 -33.80 -4.74 5.00
N ASP A 315 -34.59 -4.31 4.01
CA ASP A 315 -34.19 -4.46 2.60
C ASP A 315 -33.44 -3.21 2.12
N LEU A 316 -34.06 -2.28 1.38
CA LEU A 316 -33.41 -1.09 0.84
C LEU A 316 -34.05 0.20 1.38
N ALA A 317 -33.23 1.06 1.99
CA ALA A 317 -33.59 2.45 2.30
C ALA A 317 -32.53 3.39 1.77
N ILE A 318 -32.97 4.59 1.45
CA ILE A 318 -32.09 5.67 1.02
C ILE A 318 -32.23 6.81 2.02
N PHE A 319 -31.11 7.23 2.59
CA PHE A 319 -31.05 8.41 3.43
C PHE A 319 -30.59 9.61 2.58
N ASP A 320 -31.41 10.65 2.54
CA ASP A 320 -31.06 11.93 1.92
C ASP A 320 -30.27 12.78 2.93
N THR A 321 -29.01 13.08 2.62
CA THR A 321 -28.12 13.77 3.56
C THR A 321 -28.30 15.29 3.62
N GLU A 322 -29.12 15.85 2.74
CA GLU A 322 -29.47 17.28 2.77
C GLU A 322 -30.79 17.49 3.50
N LYS A 323 -31.78 16.62 3.25
CA LYS A 323 -33.11 16.71 3.85
C LYS A 323 -33.23 15.99 5.19
N TYR A 324 -32.28 15.10 5.51
CA TYR A 324 -32.32 14.21 6.66
C TYR A 324 -33.59 13.35 6.74
N THR A 325 -34.07 12.92 5.57
CA THR A 325 -35.25 12.08 5.41
C THR A 325 -34.88 10.72 4.84
N TRP A 326 -35.61 9.69 5.25
CA TRP A 326 -35.56 8.38 4.63
C TRP A 326 -36.59 8.23 3.50
N SER A 327 -36.20 7.53 2.44
CA SER A 327 -37.11 7.05 1.41
C SER A 327 -36.94 5.55 1.21
N LEU A 328 -38.06 4.85 1.00
CA LEU A 328 -38.12 3.44 0.66
C LEU A 328 -38.47 3.33 -0.83
N PRO A 329 -37.47 3.16 -1.72
CA PRO A 329 -37.75 3.09 -3.15
C PRO A 329 -38.53 1.82 -3.48
N THR A 330 -39.45 1.91 -4.44
CA THR A 330 -40.00 0.73 -5.10
C THR A 330 -38.92 0.12 -5.98
N VAL A 331 -38.65 -1.17 -5.79
CA VAL A 331 -37.65 -1.91 -6.55
C VAL A 331 -38.31 -2.89 -7.52
N SER A 332 -37.62 -3.23 -8.60
CA SER A 332 -38.07 -4.20 -9.61
C SER A 332 -36.98 -5.24 -9.90
N GLY A 333 -37.27 -6.19 -10.80
CA GLY A 333 -36.34 -7.26 -11.18
C GLY A 333 -36.31 -8.42 -10.18
N THR A 334 -35.12 -8.94 -9.89
CA THR A 334 -34.90 -10.08 -8.97
C THR A 334 -34.20 -9.62 -7.70
N PRO A 335 -34.96 -9.09 -6.71
CA PRO A 335 -34.35 -8.58 -5.50
C PRO A 335 -33.69 -9.71 -4.68
N PRO A 336 -32.51 -9.45 -4.08
CA PRO A 336 -31.87 -10.38 -3.16
C PRO A 336 -32.77 -10.73 -1.97
N ARG A 337 -32.67 -11.97 -1.48
CA ARG A 337 -33.22 -12.34 -0.16
C ARG A 337 -32.64 -11.46 0.95
N SER A 338 -33.42 -11.21 1.99
CA SER A 338 -32.99 -10.45 3.16
C SER A 338 -31.74 -11.07 3.81
N ARG A 339 -30.79 -10.23 4.25
CA ARG A 339 -29.46 -10.72 4.66
C ARG A 339 -28.74 -9.81 5.65
N THR A 340 -27.80 -10.38 6.39
CA THR A 340 -26.90 -9.67 7.32
C THR A 340 -25.44 -10.05 7.09
N ASN A 341 -24.50 -9.23 7.58
CA ASN A 341 -23.06 -9.51 7.49
C ASN A 341 -22.57 -9.78 6.04
N HIS A 342 -23.31 -9.28 5.05
CA HIS A 342 -22.93 -9.26 3.65
C HIS A 342 -21.94 -8.11 3.40
N ALA A 343 -21.41 -8.02 2.19
CA ALA A 343 -20.60 -6.89 1.77
C ALA A 343 -21.19 -6.23 0.53
N SER A 344 -21.05 -4.91 0.44
CA SER A 344 -21.46 -4.14 -0.73
C SER A 344 -20.43 -3.10 -1.12
N ALA A 345 -20.44 -2.74 -2.40
CA ALA A 345 -19.58 -1.72 -2.98
C ALA A 345 -20.27 -1.12 -4.22
N VAL A 346 -19.80 0.07 -4.64
CA VAL A 346 -20.35 0.77 -5.81
C VAL A 346 -19.28 0.90 -6.89
N VAL A 347 -19.69 0.67 -8.14
CA VAL A 347 -18.91 0.99 -9.34
C VAL A 347 -19.82 1.79 -10.26
N GLY A 348 -19.50 3.07 -10.50
CA GLY A 348 -20.37 3.96 -11.26
C GLY A 348 -21.74 4.14 -10.59
N LYS A 349 -22.80 3.70 -11.26
CA LYS A 349 -24.19 3.73 -10.75
C LYS A 349 -24.65 2.41 -10.13
N ASP A 350 -23.82 1.39 -10.21
CA ASP A 350 -24.21 0.02 -9.88
C ASP A 350 -23.77 -0.31 -8.45
N LEU A 351 -24.72 -0.71 -7.61
CA LEU A 351 -24.50 -1.17 -6.24
C LEU A 351 -24.45 -2.69 -6.25
N TYR A 352 -23.29 -3.25 -5.91
CA TYR A 352 -23.06 -4.69 -5.85
C TYR A 352 -23.20 -5.21 -4.42
N VAL A 353 -23.80 -6.39 -4.25
CA VAL A 353 -24.01 -7.07 -2.96
C VAL A 353 -23.57 -8.53 -3.08
N PHE A 354 -22.68 -8.98 -2.21
CA PHE A 354 -22.21 -10.37 -2.19
C PHE A 354 -22.40 -11.04 -0.82
N GLY A 355 -22.95 -12.25 -0.84
CA GLY A 355 -23.00 -13.17 0.28
C GLY A 355 -23.77 -12.67 1.50
N GLY A 356 -23.28 -13.03 2.70
CA GLY A 356 -23.93 -12.74 3.98
C GLY A 356 -24.62 -13.96 4.58
N ILE A 357 -25.50 -13.72 5.56
CA ILE A 357 -26.32 -14.75 6.19
C ILE A 357 -27.78 -14.38 6.05
N ASN A 358 -28.60 -15.34 5.64
CA ASN A 358 -30.06 -15.31 5.76
C ASN A 358 -30.52 -16.35 6.79
N ARG A 359 -31.66 -16.09 7.42
CA ARG A 359 -32.37 -17.11 8.18
C ARG A 359 -33.54 -17.58 7.35
N ASP A 360 -33.59 -18.88 7.08
CA ASP A 360 -34.63 -19.46 6.23
C ASP A 360 -35.98 -19.60 6.97
N GLY A 361 -36.99 -20.12 6.28
CA GLY A 361 -38.32 -20.36 6.85
C GLY A 361 -38.36 -21.42 7.96
N ARG A 362 -37.27 -22.16 8.18
CA ARG A 362 -37.09 -23.16 9.25
C ARG A 362 -36.26 -22.63 10.42
N PHE A 363 -35.91 -21.34 10.39
CA PHE A 363 -35.07 -20.65 11.36
C PHE A 363 -33.60 -21.09 11.37
N GLU A 364 -33.14 -21.78 10.34
CA GLU A 364 -31.74 -22.19 10.17
C GLU A 364 -30.91 -21.04 9.58
N LEU A 365 -29.65 -20.91 10.02
CA LEU A 365 -28.74 -19.90 9.49
C LEU A 365 -28.07 -20.46 8.22
N GLN A 366 -28.25 -19.74 7.11
CA GLN A 366 -27.64 -20.08 5.83
C GLN A 366 -26.60 -19.03 5.44
N ASP A 367 -25.35 -19.45 5.29
CA ASP A 367 -24.34 -18.63 4.60
C ASP A 367 -24.68 -18.55 3.11
N LEU A 368 -24.55 -17.36 2.53
CA LEU A 368 -24.89 -17.07 1.14
C LEU A 368 -23.62 -16.81 0.31
N ASP A 369 -23.65 -17.20 -0.95
CA ASP A 369 -22.71 -16.84 -2.03
C ASP A 369 -23.36 -16.02 -3.15
N GLU A 370 -24.66 -15.74 -3.04
CA GLU A 370 -25.40 -15.02 -4.06
C GLU A 370 -24.79 -13.63 -4.32
N PHE A 371 -24.75 -13.24 -5.61
CA PHE A 371 -24.15 -11.99 -6.06
C PHE A 371 -25.15 -11.16 -6.87
N TYR A 372 -25.49 -9.98 -6.37
CA TYR A 372 -26.51 -9.11 -6.95
C TYR A 372 -25.96 -7.74 -7.31
N VAL A 373 -26.62 -7.09 -8.26
CA VAL A 373 -26.39 -5.70 -8.64
C VAL A 373 -27.71 -4.95 -8.70
N LEU A 374 -27.72 -3.74 -8.16
CA LEU A 374 -28.82 -2.78 -8.28
C LEU A 374 -28.37 -1.62 -9.19
N ASP A 375 -29.12 -1.38 -10.26
CA ASP A 375 -29.04 -0.12 -10.97
C ASP A 375 -29.70 0.97 -10.13
N THR A 376 -28.91 1.89 -9.58
CA THR A 376 -29.42 2.89 -8.62
C THR A 376 -30.19 4.04 -9.27
N GLN A 377 -30.29 4.06 -10.61
CA GLN A 377 -31.13 5.00 -11.35
C GLN A 377 -32.52 4.43 -11.62
N THR A 378 -32.59 3.15 -11.99
CA THR A 378 -33.87 2.47 -12.31
C THR A 378 -34.46 1.70 -11.14
N PHE A 379 -33.69 1.47 -10.08
CA PHE A 379 -34.04 0.61 -8.94
C PHE A 379 -34.36 -0.84 -9.33
N GLU A 380 -33.74 -1.32 -10.42
CA GLU A 380 -33.86 -2.70 -10.88
C GLU A 380 -32.73 -3.57 -10.31
N TRP A 381 -33.09 -4.63 -9.59
CA TRP A 381 -32.16 -5.65 -9.13
C TRP A 381 -31.97 -6.74 -10.17
N LYS A 382 -30.72 -7.21 -10.31
CA LYS A 382 -30.35 -8.36 -11.13
C LYS A 382 -29.38 -9.25 -10.38
N GLU A 383 -29.53 -10.55 -10.55
CA GLU A 383 -28.48 -11.49 -10.17
C GLU A 383 -27.33 -11.42 -11.18
N VAL A 384 -26.11 -11.27 -10.69
CA VAL A 384 -24.92 -11.17 -11.52
C VAL A 384 -24.54 -12.56 -12.01
N GLN A 385 -24.64 -12.76 -13.33
CA GLN A 385 -24.19 -13.99 -13.99
C GLN A 385 -22.66 -13.98 -14.09
N ALA A 386 -21.99 -14.27 -12.97
CA ALA A 386 -20.54 -14.26 -12.88
C ALA A 386 -19.92 -15.61 -13.28
N THR A 387 -18.69 -15.57 -13.78
CA THR A 387 -17.91 -16.77 -14.15
C THR A 387 -16.53 -16.73 -13.52
N GLY A 388 -15.73 -17.79 -13.69
CA GLY A 388 -14.36 -17.89 -13.16
C GLY A 388 -14.31 -18.44 -11.73
N ASP A 389 -13.40 -17.92 -10.91
CA ASP A 389 -13.20 -18.37 -9.53
C ASP A 389 -14.27 -17.77 -8.60
N ILE A 390 -15.51 -18.25 -8.70
CA ILE A 390 -16.62 -17.72 -7.90
C ILE A 390 -16.34 -17.95 -6.40
N PRO A 391 -16.42 -16.91 -5.54
CA PRO A 391 -16.22 -17.09 -4.11
C PRO A 391 -17.31 -17.98 -3.50
N SER A 392 -16.92 -18.86 -2.58
CA SER A 392 -17.87 -19.68 -1.82
C SER A 392 -18.70 -18.86 -0.83
N ALA A 393 -19.79 -19.47 -0.33
CA ALA A 393 -20.68 -18.87 0.64
C ALA A 393 -19.92 -18.39 1.89
N ARG A 394 -20.18 -17.15 2.30
CA ARG A 394 -19.43 -16.47 3.36
C ARG A 394 -20.15 -15.26 3.93
N CYS A 395 -19.77 -14.90 5.15
CA CYS A 395 -20.18 -13.66 5.80
C CYS A 395 -19.02 -12.97 6.53
N GLY A 396 -19.22 -11.72 6.92
CA GLY A 396 -18.23 -10.93 7.64
C GLY A 396 -17.01 -10.52 6.81
N HIS A 397 -17.06 -10.74 5.49
CA HIS A 397 -16.10 -10.25 4.51
C HIS A 397 -16.28 -8.75 4.25
N ARG A 398 -15.43 -8.21 3.37
CA ARG A 398 -15.50 -6.83 2.88
C ARG A 398 -15.41 -6.82 1.36
N LEU A 399 -16.10 -5.85 0.75
CA LEU A 399 -16.08 -5.60 -0.68
C LEU A 399 -15.71 -4.14 -0.88
N VAL A 400 -14.70 -3.88 -1.70
CA VAL A 400 -14.27 -2.51 -2.05
C VAL A 400 -14.05 -2.40 -3.55
N SER A 401 -14.24 -1.22 -4.12
CA SER A 401 -14.01 -0.97 -5.54
C SER A 401 -12.72 -0.17 -5.77
N ILE A 402 -11.96 -0.55 -6.80
CA ILE A 402 -10.88 0.25 -7.37
C ILE A 402 -11.06 0.24 -8.90
N GLY A 403 -11.37 1.40 -9.47
CA GLY A 403 -11.75 1.49 -10.88
C GLY A 403 -12.97 0.62 -11.19
N LYS A 404 -12.83 -0.29 -12.14
CA LYS A 404 -13.89 -1.24 -12.58
C LYS A 404 -13.75 -2.63 -11.94
N ASN A 405 -12.92 -2.76 -10.92
CA ASN A 405 -12.72 -4.02 -10.22
C ASN A 405 -13.29 -3.94 -8.81
N LEU A 406 -13.97 -4.99 -8.40
CA LEU A 406 -14.38 -5.24 -7.02
C LEU A 406 -13.41 -6.22 -6.37
N TYR A 407 -13.00 -5.93 -5.15
CA TYR A 407 -12.10 -6.74 -4.35
C TYR A 407 -12.83 -7.24 -3.12
N LEU A 408 -13.08 -8.55 -3.08
CA LEU A 408 -13.67 -9.22 -1.93
C LEU A 408 -12.55 -9.77 -1.05
N PHE A 409 -12.51 -9.36 0.21
CA PHE A 409 -11.51 -9.80 1.18
C PHE A 409 -12.14 -10.59 2.32
N GLY A 410 -11.59 -11.79 2.54
CA GLY A 410 -11.84 -12.62 3.71
C GLY A 410 -13.25 -13.19 3.79
N GLY A 411 -13.73 -13.32 5.02
CA GLY A 411 -15.01 -13.91 5.39
C GLY A 411 -14.86 -15.18 6.22
N GLY A 412 -16.00 -15.79 6.52
CA GLY A 412 -16.05 -17.16 7.00
C GLY A 412 -17.42 -17.76 6.82
N SER A 413 -17.52 -19.08 7.02
CA SER A 413 -18.76 -19.83 6.91
C SER A 413 -18.79 -21.03 7.86
N GLY A 414 -19.97 -21.64 7.95
CA GLY A 414 -20.27 -22.75 8.85
C GLY A 414 -20.43 -22.30 10.29
N ASP A 415 -20.91 -23.23 11.12
CA ASP A 415 -21.17 -22.98 12.53
C ASP A 415 -19.93 -22.44 13.24
N ASN A 416 -20.10 -21.34 13.96
CA ASN A 416 -19.04 -20.64 14.67
C ASN A 416 -17.84 -20.20 13.79
N TRP A 417 -18.07 -19.95 12.48
CA TRP A 417 -17.02 -19.61 11.52
C TRP A 417 -15.90 -20.66 11.46
N LEU A 418 -16.29 -21.93 11.36
CA LEU A 418 -15.34 -23.05 11.23
C LEU A 418 -14.42 -22.85 10.01
N ASN A 419 -15.00 -22.43 8.89
CA ASN A 419 -14.27 -22.14 7.66
C ASN A 419 -13.89 -20.67 7.65
N LYS A 420 -12.62 -20.36 7.89
CA LYS A 420 -12.10 -18.98 7.91
C LYS A 420 -11.37 -18.68 6.62
N MET A 421 -11.65 -17.53 6.04
CA MET A 421 -11.17 -17.12 4.72
C MET A 421 -10.36 -15.84 4.86
N ASN A 422 -9.22 -15.76 4.20
CA ASN A 422 -8.30 -14.61 4.23
C ASN A 422 -7.77 -14.25 2.83
N GLU A 423 -8.31 -14.89 1.79
CA GLU A 423 -8.00 -14.64 0.40
C GLU A 423 -8.65 -13.35 -0.14
N ILE A 424 -8.16 -12.88 -1.28
CA ILE A 424 -8.82 -11.88 -2.11
C ILE A 424 -9.41 -12.55 -3.35
N TYR A 425 -10.64 -12.17 -3.68
CA TYR A 425 -11.23 -12.39 -4.99
C TYR A 425 -11.39 -11.05 -5.69
N ILE A 426 -11.13 -11.03 -6.99
CA ILE A 426 -11.20 -9.84 -7.84
C ILE A 426 -12.26 -10.09 -8.91
N PHE A 427 -13.32 -9.30 -8.93
CA PHE A 427 -14.34 -9.30 -9.97
C PHE A 427 -14.14 -8.12 -10.89
N ASN A 428 -14.05 -8.36 -12.19
CA ASN A 428 -14.07 -7.29 -13.17
C ASN A 428 -15.51 -7.03 -13.63
N THR A 429 -15.99 -5.81 -13.44
CA THR A 429 -17.39 -5.46 -13.73
C THR A 429 -17.70 -5.38 -15.23
N GLU A 430 -16.69 -5.32 -16.10
CA GLU A 430 -16.89 -5.29 -17.55
C GLU A 430 -16.97 -6.70 -18.15
N THR A 431 -16.13 -7.61 -17.67
CA THR A 431 -16.08 -8.98 -18.19
C THR A 431 -17.00 -9.93 -17.43
N GLY A 432 -17.42 -9.59 -16.21
CA GLY A 432 -18.24 -10.47 -15.38
C GLY A 432 -17.46 -11.67 -14.81
N VAL A 433 -16.12 -11.57 -14.73
CA VAL A 433 -15.26 -12.69 -14.34
C VAL A 433 -14.65 -12.45 -12.95
N TRP A 434 -14.80 -13.43 -12.06
CA TRP A 434 -14.06 -13.54 -10.81
C TRP A 434 -12.72 -14.24 -11.03
N ARG A 435 -11.71 -13.79 -10.30
CA ARG A 435 -10.43 -14.47 -10.15
C ARG A 435 -9.97 -14.44 -8.70
N LYS A 436 -9.43 -15.56 -8.22
CA LYS A 436 -8.82 -15.66 -6.89
C LYS A 436 -7.35 -15.24 -6.94
N THR A 437 -6.91 -14.45 -5.96
CA THR A 437 -5.49 -14.16 -5.79
C THR A 437 -4.75 -15.36 -5.18
N PRO A 438 -3.45 -15.55 -5.43
CA PRO A 438 -2.66 -16.60 -4.79
C PRO A 438 -2.78 -16.58 -3.25
N SER A 439 -2.72 -17.77 -2.64
CA SER A 439 -2.76 -17.93 -1.19
C SER A 439 -1.63 -17.17 -0.50
N ASN A 440 -1.92 -16.55 0.64
CA ASN A 440 -0.94 -15.83 1.43
C ASN A 440 -1.02 -16.19 2.92
N SER A 441 0.11 -16.57 3.50
CA SER A 441 0.26 -16.91 4.92
C SER A 441 0.54 -15.72 5.83
N MET A 442 0.92 -14.56 5.28
CA MET A 442 1.24 -13.34 6.04
C MET A 442 0.00 -12.73 6.71
N VAL A 443 -1.12 -12.72 5.98
CA VAL A 443 -2.39 -12.14 6.43
C VAL A 443 -3.09 -13.14 7.33
N GLN A 444 -3.22 -12.82 8.60
CA GLN A 444 -3.77 -13.73 9.61
C GLN A 444 -5.14 -13.27 10.14
N VAL A 445 -5.83 -12.42 9.38
CA VAL A 445 -7.18 -11.93 9.67
C VAL A 445 -8.16 -12.49 8.67
N CYS A 446 -9.38 -12.77 9.12
CA CYS A 446 -10.40 -13.40 8.28
C CYS A 446 -11.70 -12.62 8.20
N THR A 447 -12.24 -12.13 9.31
CA THR A 447 -13.59 -11.52 9.31
C THR A 447 -13.59 -10.15 10.00
N PHE A 448 -14.59 -9.35 9.64
CA PHE A 448 -14.96 -8.10 10.29
C PHE A 448 -13.81 -7.09 10.42
N SER A 449 -12.85 -7.16 9.49
CA SER A 449 -11.73 -6.21 9.41
C SER A 449 -12.22 -4.85 8.90
N CYS A 450 -11.50 -3.80 9.28
CA CYS A 450 -11.62 -2.49 8.65
C CYS A 450 -10.86 -2.54 7.32
N VAL A 451 -11.58 -2.54 6.19
CA VAL A 451 -10.98 -2.54 4.86
C VAL A 451 -11.26 -1.21 4.20
N PHE A 452 -10.20 -0.54 3.74
CA PHE A 452 -10.30 0.77 3.08
C PHE A 452 -9.28 0.89 1.95
N VAL A 453 -9.54 1.81 1.02
CA VAL A 453 -8.77 1.98 -0.21
C VAL A 453 -8.14 3.37 -0.23
N MET A 454 -6.87 3.44 -0.61
CA MET A 454 -6.21 4.70 -0.99
C MET A 454 -5.32 4.45 -2.20
N GLY A 455 -5.57 5.16 -3.30
CA GLY A 455 -4.86 4.91 -4.56
C GLY A 455 -4.99 3.44 -5.00
N PRO A 456 -3.90 2.79 -5.45
CA PRO A 456 -3.89 1.39 -5.84
C PRO A 456 -3.73 0.40 -4.66
N LEU A 457 -3.90 0.86 -3.42
CA LEU A 457 -3.64 0.04 -2.23
C LEU A 457 -4.94 -0.24 -1.47
N ILE A 458 -5.12 -1.51 -1.11
CA ILE A 458 -6.16 -1.97 -0.19
C ILE A 458 -5.52 -2.20 1.17
N PHE A 459 -6.04 -1.51 2.17
CA PHE A 459 -5.59 -1.64 3.55
C PHE A 459 -6.55 -2.55 4.30
N VAL A 460 -6.01 -3.53 5.01
CA VAL A 460 -6.77 -4.40 5.91
C VAL A 460 -6.27 -4.17 7.32
N PHE A 461 -7.08 -3.47 8.10
CA PHE A 461 -6.80 -3.14 9.48
C PHE A 461 -7.66 -3.94 10.45
N SER A 462 -7.02 -4.49 11.48
CA SER A 462 -7.72 -5.13 12.60
C SER A 462 -8.62 -6.29 12.16
N GLY A 463 -9.67 -6.62 12.92
CA GLY A 463 -10.57 -7.74 12.65
C GLY A 463 -10.22 -9.02 13.42
N GLN A 464 -11.05 -10.04 13.21
CA GLN A 464 -10.83 -11.34 13.84
C GLN A 464 -9.66 -12.07 13.18
N HIS A 465 -8.80 -12.60 14.03
CA HIS A 465 -7.70 -13.45 13.64
C HIS A 465 -8.22 -14.82 13.19
N LEU A 466 -7.40 -15.53 12.40
CA LEU A 466 -7.62 -16.95 12.11
C LEU A 466 -7.69 -17.83 13.38
N ILE A 467 -7.23 -17.32 14.51
CA ILE A 467 -7.36 -17.97 15.83
C ILE A 467 -8.66 -17.44 16.45
N ARG A 468 -9.55 -18.37 16.80
CA ARG A 468 -10.90 -18.05 17.31
C ARG A 468 -10.84 -17.11 18.52
N GLY A 469 -11.73 -16.14 18.56
CA GLY A 469 -11.89 -15.21 19.69
C GLY A 469 -10.77 -14.17 19.83
N LYS A 470 -9.77 -14.17 18.95
CA LYS A 470 -8.66 -13.22 19.00
C LYS A 470 -8.88 -12.11 17.99
N VAL A 471 -8.90 -10.86 18.44
CA VAL A 471 -8.80 -9.68 17.59
C VAL A 471 -7.34 -9.23 17.45
N THR A 472 -7.00 -8.58 16.34
CA THR A 472 -5.64 -8.08 16.10
C THR A 472 -5.60 -6.57 15.88
N LYS A 473 -4.43 -5.95 16.07
CA LYS A 473 -4.14 -4.55 15.70
C LYS A 473 -3.17 -4.46 14.52
N LYS A 474 -2.98 -5.54 13.77
CA LYS A 474 -2.08 -5.56 12.60
C LYS A 474 -2.74 -4.79 11.44
N LEU A 475 -1.88 -4.20 10.62
CA LEU A 475 -2.27 -3.60 9.35
C LEU A 475 -1.53 -4.28 8.22
N TYR A 476 -2.30 -4.71 7.25
CA TYR A 476 -1.82 -5.30 6.01
C TYR A 476 -2.16 -4.37 4.86
N ILE A 477 -1.30 -4.33 3.87
CA ILE A 477 -1.49 -3.57 2.65
C ILE A 477 -1.39 -4.55 1.50
N PHE A 478 -2.43 -4.63 0.70
CA PHE A 478 -2.44 -5.33 -0.58
C PHE A 478 -2.23 -4.30 -1.69
N ASP A 479 -1.14 -4.46 -2.43
CA ASP A 479 -0.84 -3.67 -3.62
C ASP A 479 -1.55 -4.32 -4.81
N THR A 480 -2.52 -3.63 -5.42
CA THR A 480 -3.29 -4.19 -6.54
C THR A 480 -2.51 -4.24 -7.85
N ILE A 481 -1.37 -3.54 -7.94
CA ILE A 481 -0.53 -3.50 -9.14
C ILE A 481 0.36 -4.74 -9.19
N SER A 482 1.04 -5.05 -8.09
CA SER A 482 1.85 -6.28 -7.98
C SER A 482 1.08 -7.48 -7.45
N GLU A 483 -0.14 -7.28 -6.96
CA GLU A 483 -0.94 -8.28 -6.24
C GLU A 483 -0.17 -8.95 -5.11
N SER A 484 0.57 -8.14 -4.36
CA SER A 484 1.43 -8.61 -3.25
C SER A 484 1.02 -7.97 -1.95
N TRP A 485 1.22 -8.70 -0.86
CA TRP A 485 0.95 -8.20 0.48
C TRP A 485 2.20 -7.73 1.19
N ILE A 486 2.05 -6.69 1.99
CA ILE A 486 3.00 -6.30 3.02
C ILE A 486 2.29 -6.12 4.35
N LYS A 487 2.98 -6.47 5.43
CA LYS A 487 2.56 -6.15 6.79
C LYS A 487 3.23 -4.86 7.21
N GLN A 488 2.44 -3.85 7.53
CA GLN A 488 2.97 -2.56 7.94
C GLN A 488 3.23 -2.52 9.46
N SER A 489 4.30 -1.80 9.83
CA SER A 489 4.63 -1.51 11.22
C SER A 489 4.30 -0.07 11.57
N PHE A 490 3.76 0.12 12.77
CA PHE A 490 3.39 1.43 13.29
C PHE A 490 4.52 2.07 14.07
N SER A 491 4.46 3.41 14.16
CA SER A 491 5.25 4.16 15.12
C SER A 491 4.92 3.70 16.55
N LYS A 492 5.92 3.71 17.44
CA LYS A 492 5.84 3.11 18.77
C LYS A 492 4.88 3.82 19.74
N THR A 493 4.42 5.03 19.43
CA THR A 493 3.90 5.94 20.46
C THR A 493 2.38 5.92 20.64
N LEU A 494 1.56 5.73 19.59
CA LEU A 494 0.11 5.53 19.73
C LEU A 494 -0.42 4.75 18.52
N PHE A 495 -1.19 3.70 18.78
CA PHE A 495 -1.86 2.91 17.75
C PHE A 495 -3.20 2.36 18.24
N PRO A 496 -4.28 2.34 17.42
CA PRO A 496 -5.60 1.92 17.88
C PRO A 496 -5.57 0.52 18.47
N SER A 497 -6.35 0.34 19.54
CA SER A 497 -6.50 -0.97 20.16
C SER A 497 -7.09 -1.99 19.16
N PRO A 498 -6.74 -3.28 19.33
CA PRO A 498 -7.33 -4.37 18.54
C PRO A 498 -8.86 -4.33 18.61
N ARG A 499 -9.54 -4.43 17.46
CA ARG A 499 -11.01 -4.44 17.38
C ARG A 499 -11.49 -5.16 16.13
N ASP A 500 -12.70 -5.67 16.13
CA ASP A 500 -13.40 -6.06 14.92
C ASP A 500 -14.68 -5.22 14.76
N MET A 501 -15.40 -5.40 13.64
CA MET A 501 -16.73 -4.82 13.42
C MET A 501 -16.82 -3.29 13.54
N ALA A 502 -15.68 -2.60 13.44
CA ALA A 502 -15.56 -1.16 13.36
C ALA A 502 -15.70 -0.67 11.91
N THR A 503 -15.78 0.65 11.74
CA THR A 503 -15.79 1.30 10.42
C THR A 503 -14.47 2.03 10.19
N ALA A 504 -14.02 2.12 8.94
CA ALA A 504 -12.85 2.89 8.54
C ALA A 504 -13.20 3.72 7.30
N ASN A 505 -13.12 5.04 7.44
CA ASN A 505 -13.63 5.98 6.45
C ASN A 505 -12.51 6.89 5.98
N VAL A 506 -12.25 6.93 4.68
CA VAL A 506 -11.17 7.71 4.08
C VAL A 506 -11.70 9.08 3.69
N ILE A 507 -11.14 10.14 4.27
CA ILE A 507 -11.37 11.53 3.84
C ILE A 507 -10.03 12.21 3.69
N ASN A 508 -9.78 12.75 2.50
CA ASN A 508 -8.50 13.35 2.12
C ASN A 508 -7.33 12.36 2.36
N ASN A 509 -6.48 12.67 3.33
CA ASN A 509 -5.24 11.95 3.63
C ASN A 509 -5.33 11.16 4.95
N ARG A 510 -6.54 11.02 5.50
CA ARG A 510 -6.78 10.48 6.83
C ARG A 510 -7.84 9.39 6.78
N VAL A 511 -7.69 8.43 7.70
CA VAL A 511 -8.63 7.32 7.87
C VAL A 511 -9.23 7.42 9.26
N TYR A 512 -10.55 7.62 9.31
CA TYR A 512 -11.31 7.77 10.54
C TYR A 512 -11.89 6.41 10.92
N ILE A 513 -11.36 5.82 11.99
CA ILE A 513 -11.76 4.52 12.52
C ILE A 513 -12.64 4.75 13.73
N PHE A 514 -13.89 4.31 13.67
CA PHE A 514 -14.86 4.53 14.74
C PHE A 514 -15.49 3.22 15.22
N GLY A 515 -15.65 3.15 16.54
CA GLY A 515 -16.30 2.06 17.25
C GLY A 515 -15.56 0.73 17.12
N GLY A 516 -16.34 -0.37 17.11
CA GLY A 516 -15.83 -1.74 17.05
C GLY A 516 -16.09 -2.53 18.32
N TYR A 517 -15.56 -3.75 18.34
CA TYR A 517 -15.72 -4.70 19.43
C TYR A 517 -14.40 -5.44 19.74
N ASP A 518 -14.05 -5.52 21.02
CA ASP A 518 -12.87 -6.22 21.53
C ASP A 518 -13.22 -7.18 22.69
N GLY A 519 -14.52 -7.42 22.89
CA GLY A 519 -15.10 -7.97 24.13
C GLY A 519 -16.15 -7.01 24.71
N ARG A 520 -16.05 -5.71 24.37
CA ARG A 520 -17.07 -4.69 24.62
C ARG A 520 -17.25 -3.81 23.40
N ALA A 521 -18.41 -3.16 23.29
CA ALA A 521 -18.62 -2.12 22.28
C ALA A 521 -17.72 -0.92 22.58
N MET A 522 -17.22 -0.27 21.52
CA MET A 522 -16.30 0.87 21.62
C MET A 522 -16.93 2.15 21.04
N ASP A 523 -16.51 3.31 21.53
CA ASP A 523 -16.88 4.66 21.06
C ASP A 523 -15.66 5.51 20.66
N GLU A 524 -14.47 4.91 20.62
CA GLU A 524 -13.25 5.63 20.27
C GLU A 524 -13.20 6.00 18.79
N LEU A 525 -12.93 7.28 18.49
CA LEU A 525 -12.54 7.75 17.15
C LEU A 525 -11.02 7.86 17.06
N ASN A 526 -10.42 6.93 16.32
CA ASN A 526 -9.00 6.92 16.01
C ASN A 526 -8.78 7.44 14.59
N VAL A 527 -7.73 8.23 14.38
CA VAL A 527 -7.36 8.73 13.05
C VAL A 527 -6.01 8.15 12.67
N LEU A 528 -5.95 7.53 11.49
CA LEU A 528 -4.67 7.21 10.83
C LEU A 528 -4.30 8.35 9.90
N GLU A 529 -3.04 8.77 9.95
CA GLU A 529 -2.49 9.80 9.09
C GLU A 529 -1.25 9.29 8.36
N PHE A 530 -1.19 9.60 7.06
CA PHE A 530 -0.16 9.14 6.16
C PHE A 530 0.82 10.27 5.88
N THR A 531 2.11 9.95 5.74
CA THR A 531 3.11 10.96 5.37
C THR A 531 2.74 11.68 4.07
N PRO A 532 2.99 13.00 3.93
CA PRO A 532 2.65 13.76 2.73
C PRO A 532 3.23 13.15 1.44
N SER A 533 4.47 12.64 1.50
CA SER A 533 5.12 11.97 0.37
C SER A 533 4.37 10.70 -0.08
N LEU A 534 3.87 9.90 0.86
CA LEU A 534 3.11 8.69 0.54
C LEU A 534 1.76 9.07 -0.08
N VAL A 535 1.07 10.03 0.52
CA VAL A 535 -0.19 10.56 0.00
C VAL A 535 -0.04 11.05 -1.44
N GLN A 536 1.01 11.81 -1.72
CA GLN A 536 1.26 12.34 -3.07
C GLN A 536 1.36 11.20 -4.08
N MET A 537 2.09 10.13 -3.75
CA MET A 537 2.23 8.96 -4.61
C MET A 537 0.93 8.15 -4.72
N LEU A 538 0.08 8.12 -3.70
CA LEU A 538 -1.21 7.44 -3.76
C LEU A 538 -2.22 8.13 -4.70
N LYS A 539 -2.03 9.42 -4.99
CA LYS A 539 -2.87 10.19 -5.92
C LYS A 539 -2.50 9.99 -7.40
N CYS A 540 -1.32 9.43 -7.68
CA CYS A 540 -0.89 9.19 -9.06
C CYS A 540 -1.75 8.11 -9.73
N ASN A 541 -2.09 8.32 -10.99
CA ASN A 541 -2.72 7.26 -11.79
C ASN A 541 -1.66 6.39 -12.48
N TYR A 542 -1.58 5.14 -12.05
CA TYR A 542 -0.59 4.15 -12.50
C TYR A 542 -1.05 3.32 -13.72
N TYR A 543 -2.35 3.35 -14.05
CA TYR A 543 -2.95 2.58 -15.14
C TYR A 543 -3.86 3.43 -16.04
#